data_AF-A0A351AR09-F1
#
_entry.id   AF-A0A351AR09-F1
#
_cell.length_a   1.000
_cell.length_b   1.000
_cell.length_c   1.000
_cell.angle_alpha   90.00
_cell.angle_beta   90.00
_cell.angle_gamma   90.00
#
_symmetry.space_group_name_H-M   'P 1'
#
loop_
_entity.id
_entity.type
_entity.pdbx_description
1 polymer ?
#
loop_
_entity_poly.entity_id
_entity_poly.type
_entity_poly.pdbx_seq_one_letter_code
_entity_poly.pdbx_strand_id
1 'polypeptide(L)'
;MLHINREPRFYASVGYDRGSYDLNGETFMLKCRRGEEQQNDGDVSHEYQGCTGYYVKKWIHKSNNFDNTSKTFTYHKFAFPYIRFAEPYLDFVEAYVQYYGKIDGEALTYINKVRERAGLPKFEDSWAKVGGLPTGKTLLDAVLRERLSEFAFEGRWFYDLRRYKVVQNILKDKPRSWNIAGTTAEDYYKITEAYETDSRTFTAPKNYWLAIPQEQLTINGNLVQNPGY
;
A
#
# COMPACT_ATOMS: atom_id res chain seq x y z
N MET A 1 0.85 2.77 -20.86
CA MET A 1 1.68 3.86 -20.32
C MET A 1 1.28 4.21 -18.87
N LEU A 2 1.30 3.25 -17.93
CA LEU A 2 0.78 3.45 -16.54
C LEU A 2 1.88 3.82 -15.52
N HIS A 3 3.15 3.54 -15.83
CA HIS A 3 4.29 3.66 -14.90
C HIS A 3 5.29 4.75 -15.31
N ILE A 4 4.95 5.56 -16.29
CA ILE A 4 5.77 6.71 -16.72
C ILE A 4 5.28 7.97 -16.00
N ASN A 5 6.19 8.87 -15.63
CA ASN A 5 5.91 10.16 -15.01
C ASN A 5 5.06 10.08 -13.73
N ARG A 6 5.34 9.08 -12.89
CA ARG A 6 4.72 8.95 -11.57
C ARG A 6 5.49 9.79 -10.54
N GLU A 7 4.87 10.02 -9.39
CA GLU A 7 5.58 10.69 -8.29
C GLU A 7 6.76 9.86 -7.77
N PRO A 8 7.82 10.47 -7.19
CA PRO A 8 8.99 9.76 -6.71
C PRO A 8 8.68 8.59 -5.77
N ARG A 9 7.66 8.74 -4.91
CA ARG A 9 7.24 7.68 -3.97
C ARG A 9 6.78 6.39 -4.64
N PHE A 10 6.20 6.47 -5.85
CA PHE A 10 5.83 5.28 -6.61
C PHE A 10 7.08 4.46 -6.96
N TYR A 11 8.09 5.09 -7.54
CA TYR A 11 9.34 4.43 -7.92
C TYR A 11 10.17 3.96 -6.72
N ALA A 12 10.07 4.65 -5.58
CA ALA A 12 10.72 4.24 -4.34
C ALA A 12 10.04 3.04 -3.67
N SER A 13 8.73 2.87 -3.86
CA SER A 13 7.93 1.91 -3.07
C SER A 13 7.49 0.68 -3.86
N VAL A 14 7.41 0.76 -5.19
CA VAL A 14 6.80 -0.26 -6.04
C VAL A 14 7.76 -0.68 -7.16
N GLY A 15 8.06 -1.98 -7.24
CA GLY A 15 8.63 -2.64 -8.40
C GLY A 15 7.55 -3.04 -9.40
N TYR A 16 7.85 -2.95 -10.69
CA TYR A 16 6.94 -3.23 -11.79
C TYR A 16 7.71 -3.75 -13.01
N ASP A 17 7.02 -4.40 -13.95
CA ASP A 17 7.64 -4.93 -15.17
C ASP A 17 8.44 -3.86 -15.92
N ARG A 18 9.69 -4.19 -16.26
CA ARG A 18 10.70 -3.32 -16.88
C ARG A 18 11.13 -2.13 -16.04
N GLY A 19 10.71 -2.06 -14.77
CA GLY A 19 11.19 -1.10 -13.79
C GLY A 19 12.54 -1.50 -13.17
N SER A 20 13.26 -0.51 -12.65
CA SER A 20 14.51 -0.73 -11.91
C SER A 20 14.24 -1.20 -10.48
N TYR A 21 14.94 -2.24 -10.05
CA TYR A 21 14.84 -2.85 -8.73
C TYR A 21 16.22 -3.14 -8.15
N ASP A 22 16.33 -3.02 -6.83
CA ASP A 22 17.60 -3.10 -6.11
C ASP A 22 17.61 -4.34 -5.21
N LEU A 23 18.52 -5.27 -5.48
CA LEU A 23 18.73 -6.50 -4.69
C LEU A 23 20.13 -7.06 -5.01
N ASN A 24 20.66 -7.90 -4.14
CA ASN A 24 21.94 -8.60 -4.35
C ASN A 24 23.13 -7.66 -4.59
N GLY A 25 23.09 -6.45 -4.05
CA GLY A 25 24.12 -5.42 -4.27
C GLY A 25 24.04 -4.74 -5.64
N GLU A 26 23.05 -5.08 -6.46
CA GLU A 26 22.92 -4.63 -7.85
C GLU A 26 21.60 -3.89 -8.09
N THR A 27 21.54 -3.20 -9.21
CA THR A 27 20.30 -2.62 -9.73
C THR A 27 20.02 -3.30 -11.06
N PHE A 28 18.90 -4.00 -11.15
CA PHE A 28 18.50 -4.74 -12.35
C PHE A 28 17.09 -4.36 -12.78
N MET A 29 16.75 -4.76 -13.99
CA MET A 29 15.41 -4.55 -14.54
C MET A 29 14.54 -5.76 -14.21
N LEU A 30 13.38 -5.52 -13.59
CA LEU A 30 12.39 -6.58 -13.37
C LEU A 30 11.81 -7.05 -14.70
N LYS A 31 11.68 -8.37 -14.83
CA LYS A 31 11.05 -9.04 -15.95
C LYS A 31 9.90 -9.92 -15.44
N CYS A 32 8.69 -9.39 -15.51
CA CYS A 32 7.54 -9.90 -14.75
C CYS A 32 6.50 -10.62 -15.62
N ARG A 33 6.80 -10.90 -16.89
CA ARG A 33 5.90 -11.61 -17.80
C ARG A 33 6.08 -13.10 -17.62
N ARG A 34 5.04 -13.89 -17.87
CA ARG A 34 5.08 -15.33 -17.64
C ARG A 34 6.26 -15.97 -18.37
N GLY A 35 7.03 -16.80 -17.66
CA GLY A 35 8.27 -17.43 -18.15
C GLY A 35 9.53 -16.58 -17.99
N GLU A 36 9.43 -15.35 -17.50
CA GLU A 36 10.59 -14.51 -17.18
C GLU A 36 10.99 -14.64 -15.70
N GLU A 37 12.16 -14.11 -15.36
CA GLU A 37 12.87 -14.35 -14.11
C GLU A 37 12.12 -13.95 -12.83
N GLN A 38 11.11 -13.07 -12.93
CA GLN A 38 10.27 -12.68 -11.78
C GLN A 38 8.80 -13.07 -11.92
N GLN A 39 8.41 -13.85 -12.94
CA GLN A 39 7.06 -14.43 -13.00
C GLN A 39 7.06 -15.95 -13.24
N ASN A 40 5.99 -16.64 -12.80
CA ASN A 40 5.88 -18.08 -12.95
C ASN A 40 6.02 -18.47 -14.42
N ASP A 41 6.49 -19.68 -14.68
CA ASP A 41 6.55 -20.26 -16.02
C ASP A 41 5.21 -20.90 -16.45
N GLY A 42 4.30 -21.09 -15.50
CA GLY A 42 3.01 -21.75 -15.66
C GLY A 42 2.98 -23.16 -15.08
N ASP A 43 4.09 -23.63 -14.52
CA ASP A 43 4.16 -24.88 -13.77
C ASP A 43 3.87 -24.61 -12.29
N VAL A 44 2.78 -25.18 -11.78
CA VAL A 44 2.34 -24.99 -10.39
C VAL A 44 3.26 -25.63 -9.36
N SER A 45 4.21 -26.47 -9.79
CA SER A 45 5.22 -27.08 -8.93
C SER A 45 6.45 -26.19 -8.71
N HIS A 46 6.65 -25.17 -9.56
CA HIS A 46 7.70 -24.17 -9.41
C HIS A 46 7.21 -23.00 -8.51
N GLU A 47 8.11 -22.48 -7.67
CA GLU A 47 7.85 -21.59 -6.52
C GLU A 47 6.94 -20.37 -6.79
N TYR A 48 6.26 -19.90 -5.74
CA TYR A 48 5.25 -18.83 -5.78
C TYR A 48 5.76 -17.48 -6.29
N GLN A 49 4.98 -16.87 -7.18
CA GLN A 49 5.32 -15.60 -7.84
C GLN A 49 4.22 -14.56 -7.62
N GLY A 50 4.53 -13.27 -7.88
CA GLY A 50 3.64 -12.17 -7.54
C GLY A 50 2.27 -12.26 -8.22
N CYS A 51 1.18 -12.18 -7.44
CA CYS A 51 -0.20 -12.33 -7.92
C CYS A 51 -0.77 -11.11 -8.65
N THR A 52 -0.01 -10.02 -8.77
CA THR A 52 -0.50 -8.76 -9.37
C THR A 52 0.39 -8.16 -10.47
N GLY A 53 1.62 -8.68 -10.63
CA GLY A 53 2.64 -8.08 -11.49
C GLY A 53 3.35 -6.85 -10.88
N TYR A 54 3.21 -6.64 -9.57
CA TYR A 54 3.90 -5.62 -8.78
C TYR A 54 4.63 -6.23 -7.60
N TYR A 55 5.72 -5.57 -7.18
CA TYR A 55 6.60 -6.01 -6.09
C TYR A 55 6.77 -4.88 -5.09
N VAL A 56 6.91 -5.21 -3.82
CA VAL A 56 7.21 -4.21 -2.78
C VAL A 56 8.69 -3.87 -2.87
N LYS A 57 9.02 -2.59 -3.13
CA LYS A 57 10.40 -2.09 -3.12
C LYS A 57 10.74 -1.36 -1.81
N LYS A 58 9.72 -0.77 -1.16
CA LYS A 58 9.91 -0.05 0.10
C LYS A 58 10.50 -0.97 1.16
N TRP A 59 11.46 -0.46 1.93
CA TRP A 59 12.20 -1.19 2.97
C TRP A 59 13.14 -2.29 2.49
N ILE A 60 13.20 -2.57 1.19
CA ILE A 60 14.16 -3.51 0.62
C ILE A 60 15.47 -2.78 0.38
N HIS A 61 16.49 -3.14 1.15
CA HIS A 61 17.82 -2.58 0.98
C HIS A 61 18.54 -3.28 -0.17
N LYS A 62 19.29 -2.53 -0.98
CA LYS A 62 20.00 -3.04 -2.15
C LYS A 62 20.92 -4.21 -1.84
N SER A 63 21.55 -4.23 -0.66
CA SER A 63 22.43 -5.31 -0.22
C SER A 63 21.71 -6.55 0.32
N ASN A 64 20.38 -6.55 0.39
CA ASN A 64 19.64 -7.75 0.76
C ASN A 64 19.86 -8.80 -0.32
N ASN A 65 20.07 -10.05 0.10
CA ASN A 65 20.44 -11.13 -0.79
C ASN A 65 19.86 -12.46 -0.30
N PHE A 66 19.46 -13.30 -1.25
CA PHE A 66 19.16 -14.71 -1.00
C PHE A 66 20.12 -15.57 -1.81
N ASP A 67 20.88 -16.43 -1.13
CA ASP A 67 21.72 -17.43 -1.80
C ASP A 67 20.92 -18.71 -2.01
N ASN A 68 20.63 -19.01 -3.27
CA ASN A 68 19.83 -20.17 -3.65
C ASN A 68 20.54 -21.51 -3.39
N THR A 69 21.87 -21.53 -3.29
CA THR A 69 22.68 -22.73 -3.02
C THR A 69 22.62 -23.08 -1.54
N SER A 70 22.94 -22.11 -0.68
CA SER A 70 22.93 -22.31 0.78
C SER A 70 21.55 -22.16 1.41
N LYS A 71 20.56 -21.67 0.64
CA LYS A 71 19.20 -21.32 1.12
C LYS A 71 19.23 -20.34 2.29
N THR A 72 20.17 -19.40 2.25
CA THR A 72 20.35 -18.39 3.30
C THR A 72 19.95 -17.01 2.83
N PHE A 73 19.38 -16.23 3.76
CA PHE A 73 18.99 -14.85 3.52
C PHE A 73 19.88 -13.91 4.33
N THR A 74 20.48 -12.95 3.64
CA THR A 74 21.25 -11.85 4.23
C THR A 74 20.45 -10.56 4.04
N TYR A 75 20.30 -9.80 5.11
CA TYR A 75 19.56 -8.54 5.06
C TYR A 75 20.25 -7.44 5.85
N HIS A 76 20.06 -6.22 5.37
CA HIS A 76 20.43 -5.04 6.09
C HIS A 76 19.43 -4.80 7.23
N LYS A 77 19.89 -4.91 8.47
CA LYS A 77 19.07 -4.59 9.64
C LYS A 77 18.75 -3.10 9.65
N PHE A 78 17.50 -2.76 9.91
CA PHE A 78 17.08 -1.39 10.15
C PHE A 78 16.01 -1.36 11.25
N ALA A 79 15.88 -0.22 11.90
CA ALA A 79 14.79 0.00 12.84
C ALA A 79 13.51 0.31 12.04
N PHE A 80 12.56 -0.63 12.05
CA PHE A 80 11.26 -0.38 11.42
C PHE A 80 10.52 0.72 12.20
N PRO A 81 10.12 1.83 11.55
CA PRO A 81 9.52 2.95 12.26
C PRO A 81 8.10 2.61 12.69
N TYR A 82 7.89 2.43 13.99
CA TYR A 82 6.55 2.36 14.56
C TYR A 82 5.83 3.70 14.49
N ILE A 83 6.56 4.81 14.68
CA ILE A 83 6.10 6.19 14.45
C ILE A 83 7.26 6.91 13.77
N ARG A 84 6.95 7.75 12.77
CA ARG A 84 7.94 8.63 12.13
C ARG A 84 7.35 9.99 11.84
N PHE A 85 8.20 10.99 11.70
CA PHE A 85 7.83 12.41 11.75
C PHE A 85 6.76 12.88 10.76
N ALA A 86 6.54 12.17 9.64
CA ALA A 86 5.44 12.48 8.73
C ALA A 86 4.04 12.19 9.33
N GLU A 87 3.95 11.29 10.31
CA GLU A 87 2.69 10.86 10.92
C GLU A 87 2.04 11.95 11.77
N PRO A 88 2.72 12.58 12.75
CA PRO A 88 2.10 13.66 13.52
C PRO A 88 1.67 14.84 12.63
N TYR A 89 2.39 15.11 11.53
CA TYR A 89 1.96 16.11 10.54
C TYR A 89 0.65 15.72 9.87
N LEU A 90 0.54 14.50 9.35
CA LEU A 90 -0.66 14.07 8.64
C LEU A 90 -1.84 13.81 9.59
N ASP A 91 -1.59 13.40 10.84
CA ASP A 91 -2.60 13.28 11.89
C ASP A 91 -3.17 14.67 12.23
N PHE A 92 -2.31 15.69 12.39
CA PHE A 92 -2.76 17.06 12.61
C PHE A 92 -3.59 17.57 11.42
N VAL A 93 -3.12 17.37 10.19
CA VAL A 93 -3.82 17.82 8.98
C VAL A 93 -5.19 17.17 8.88
N GLU A 94 -5.28 15.86 9.12
CA GLU A 94 -6.53 15.12 9.08
C GLU A 94 -7.51 15.62 10.14
N ALA A 95 -7.05 15.80 11.38
CA ALA A 95 -7.86 16.35 12.47
C ALA A 95 -8.35 17.77 12.16
N TYR A 96 -7.46 18.63 11.63
CA TYR A 96 -7.79 20.00 11.24
C TYR A 96 -8.88 20.03 10.16
N VAL A 97 -8.72 19.22 9.11
CA VAL A 97 -9.68 19.14 8.01
C VAL A 97 -11.03 18.60 8.49
N GLN A 98 -11.05 17.61 9.38
CA GLN A 98 -12.30 17.10 9.94
C GLN A 98 -13.01 18.13 10.83
N TYR A 99 -12.26 18.92 11.60
CA TYR A 99 -12.83 19.91 12.50
C TYR A 99 -13.32 21.17 11.75
N TYR A 100 -12.50 21.73 10.86
CA TYR A 100 -12.79 23.00 10.19
C TYR A 100 -13.43 22.84 8.80
N GLY A 101 -13.39 21.65 8.19
CA GLY A 101 -13.90 21.41 6.83
C GLY A 101 -13.10 22.05 5.70
N LYS A 102 -11.92 22.61 6.01
CA LYS A 102 -11.01 23.32 5.10
C LYS A 102 -9.55 23.02 5.45
N ILE A 103 -8.64 23.43 4.56
CA ILE A 103 -7.19 23.36 4.78
C ILE A 103 -6.56 24.73 4.55
N ASP A 104 -5.90 25.25 5.57
CA ASP A 104 -5.16 26.51 5.56
C ASP A 104 -4.09 26.51 6.67
N GLY A 105 -3.36 27.61 6.83
CA GLY A 105 -2.42 27.83 7.94
C GLY A 105 -1.43 26.68 8.18
N GLU A 106 -1.40 26.18 9.41
CA GLU A 106 -0.50 25.10 9.84
C GLU A 106 -0.81 23.78 9.14
N ALA A 107 -2.08 23.47 8.86
CA ALA A 107 -2.45 22.24 8.16
C ALA A 107 -1.89 22.24 6.73
N LEU A 108 -2.01 23.37 6.02
CA LEU A 108 -1.40 23.50 4.69
C LEU A 108 0.13 23.43 4.76
N THR A 109 0.74 24.01 5.80
CA THR A 109 2.19 23.94 6.03
C THR A 109 2.66 22.51 6.25
N TYR A 110 1.98 21.72 7.09
CA TYR A 110 2.41 20.38 7.47
C TYR A 110 2.21 19.35 6.36
N ILE A 111 1.11 19.42 5.59
CA ILE A 111 0.98 18.56 4.40
C ILE A 111 2.07 18.91 3.37
N ASN A 112 2.42 20.18 3.22
CA ASN A 112 3.48 20.61 2.32
C ASN A 112 4.87 20.15 2.76
N LYS A 113 5.17 20.08 4.07
CA LYS A 113 6.42 19.48 4.55
C LYS A 113 6.59 18.02 4.09
N VAL A 114 5.51 17.23 4.08
CA VAL A 114 5.54 15.85 3.60
C VAL A 114 5.76 15.80 2.09
N ARG A 115 5.01 16.64 1.35
CA ARG A 115 5.04 16.70 -0.12
C ARG A 115 6.37 17.21 -0.66
N GLU A 116 6.91 18.28 -0.10
CA GLU A 116 8.20 18.86 -0.49
C GLU A 116 9.33 17.84 -0.32
N ARG A 117 9.38 17.13 0.82
CA ARG A 117 10.36 16.05 1.04
C ARG A 117 10.21 14.91 0.01
N ALA A 118 8.97 14.62 -0.40
CA ALA A 118 8.68 13.64 -1.44
C ALA A 118 8.95 14.15 -2.87
N GLY A 119 9.42 15.39 -3.05
CA GLY A 119 9.70 15.99 -4.37
C GLY A 119 8.44 16.38 -5.14
N LEU A 120 7.35 16.68 -4.43
CA LEU A 120 6.07 17.07 -5.03
C LEU A 120 5.83 18.58 -4.98
N PRO A 121 5.05 19.13 -5.92
CA PRO A 121 4.52 20.48 -5.79
C PRO A 121 3.69 20.62 -4.52
N LYS A 122 3.56 21.85 -4.02
CA LYS A 122 2.68 22.14 -2.90
C LYS A 122 1.23 21.72 -3.19
N PHE A 123 0.48 21.47 -2.13
CA PHE A 123 -0.87 20.94 -2.20
C PHE A 123 -1.78 21.89 -2.98
N GLU A 124 -1.77 23.17 -2.62
CA GLU A 124 -2.50 24.25 -3.27
C GLU A 124 -2.12 24.42 -4.74
N ASP A 125 -0.83 24.33 -5.10
CA ASP A 125 -0.36 24.44 -6.49
C ASP A 125 -0.88 23.30 -7.36
N SER A 126 -0.97 22.09 -6.79
CA SER A 126 -1.51 20.92 -7.48
C SER A 126 -3.01 21.05 -7.71
N TRP A 127 -3.72 21.56 -6.71
CA TRP A 127 -5.17 21.77 -6.77
C TRP A 127 -5.57 22.96 -7.64
N ALA A 128 -4.74 24.00 -7.73
CA ALA A 128 -4.95 25.12 -8.64
C ALA A 128 -5.10 24.67 -10.10
N LYS A 129 -4.43 23.58 -10.50
CA LYS A 129 -4.54 22.99 -11.85
C LYS A 129 -5.91 22.37 -12.15
N VAL A 130 -6.71 22.09 -11.12
CA VAL A 130 -8.00 21.39 -11.22
C VAL A 130 -9.14 22.17 -10.55
N GLY A 131 -9.01 23.49 -10.44
CA GLY A 131 -10.09 24.38 -9.98
C GLY A 131 -9.94 24.92 -8.55
N GLY A 132 -8.80 24.71 -7.90
CA GLY A 132 -8.51 25.24 -6.57
C GLY A 132 -8.68 24.21 -5.46
N LEU A 133 -8.46 24.65 -4.21
CA LEU A 133 -8.50 23.77 -3.04
C LEU A 133 -9.87 23.10 -2.91
N PRO A 134 -9.92 21.76 -2.72
CA PRO A 134 -11.16 21.04 -2.53
C PRO A 134 -11.73 21.33 -1.15
N THR A 135 -13.00 21.01 -0.95
CA THR A 135 -13.68 21.13 0.35
C THR A 135 -14.41 19.83 0.71
N GLY A 136 -14.86 19.73 1.95
CA GLY A 136 -15.67 18.61 2.44
C GLY A 136 -15.01 17.24 2.20
N LYS A 137 -15.80 16.28 1.70
CA LYS A 137 -15.32 14.90 1.48
C LYS A 137 -14.14 14.82 0.52
N THR A 138 -14.13 15.61 -0.55
CA THR A 138 -13.03 15.61 -1.54
C THR A 138 -11.72 16.04 -0.90
N LEU A 139 -11.76 17.02 0.00
CA LEU A 139 -10.57 17.44 0.75
C LEU A 139 -10.08 16.35 1.70
N LEU A 140 -11.00 15.74 2.46
CA LEU A 140 -10.64 14.64 3.36
C LEU A 140 -10.05 13.45 2.59
N ASP A 141 -10.67 13.04 1.48
CA ASP A 141 -10.17 11.97 0.61
C ASP A 141 -8.76 12.30 0.08
N ALA A 142 -8.48 13.57 -0.24
CA ALA A 142 -7.15 14.00 -0.69
C ALA A 142 -6.09 13.89 0.42
N VAL A 143 -6.43 14.27 1.66
CA VAL A 143 -5.56 14.11 2.83
C VAL A 143 -5.30 12.63 3.12
N LEU A 144 -6.34 11.79 3.09
CA LEU A 144 -6.21 10.35 3.29
C LEU A 144 -5.41 9.67 2.18
N ARG A 145 -5.50 10.19 0.95
CA ARG A 145 -4.66 9.73 -0.16
C ARG A 145 -3.19 10.10 0.04
N GLU A 146 -2.90 11.30 0.53
CA GLU A 146 -1.53 11.69 0.90
C GLU A 146 -0.98 10.76 1.99
N ARG A 147 -1.80 10.46 3.02
CA ARG A 147 -1.47 9.47 4.07
C ARG A 147 -1.22 8.07 3.50
N LEU A 148 -2.05 7.60 2.57
CA LEU A 148 -1.87 6.32 1.91
C LEU A 148 -0.56 6.25 1.11
N SER A 149 -0.28 7.25 0.27
CA SER A 149 0.96 7.30 -0.52
C SER A 149 2.20 7.36 0.38
N GLU A 150 2.14 8.15 1.45
CA GLU A 150 3.24 8.33 2.38
C GLU A 150 3.55 7.06 3.16
N PHE A 151 2.52 6.38 3.69
CA PHE A 151 2.65 5.20 4.56
C PHE A 151 2.37 3.86 3.85
N ALA A 152 2.42 3.83 2.52
CA ALA A 152 2.31 2.58 1.77
C ALA A 152 3.31 1.55 2.33
N PHE A 153 2.82 0.34 2.61
CA PHE A 153 3.61 -0.76 3.21
C PHE A 153 4.13 -0.49 4.64
N GLU A 154 3.46 0.36 5.42
CA GLU A 154 3.81 0.66 6.83
C GLU A 154 2.69 0.31 7.83
N GLY A 155 1.76 -0.57 7.44
CA GLY A 155 0.72 -1.09 8.34
C GLY A 155 -0.43 -0.13 8.68
N ARG A 156 -0.42 1.13 8.20
CA ARG A 156 -1.49 2.10 8.48
C ARG A 156 -2.81 1.79 7.82
N TRP A 157 -2.76 1.33 6.57
CA TRP A 157 -3.95 1.09 5.75
C TRP A 157 -4.98 0.16 6.42
N PHE A 158 -4.52 -0.89 7.10
CA PHE A 158 -5.41 -1.82 7.82
C PHE A 158 -6.29 -1.10 8.86
N TYR A 159 -5.73 -0.15 9.59
CA TYR A 159 -6.41 0.61 10.64
C TYR A 159 -7.17 1.79 10.07
N ASP A 160 -6.60 2.49 9.08
CA ASP A 160 -7.23 3.63 8.40
C ASP A 160 -8.56 3.21 7.76
N LEU A 161 -8.59 2.09 7.05
CA LEU A 161 -9.85 1.61 6.47
C LEU A 161 -10.91 1.26 7.53
N ARG A 162 -10.48 0.74 8.68
CA ARG A 162 -11.37 0.32 9.77
C ARG A 162 -11.98 1.51 10.50
N ARG A 163 -11.17 2.50 10.86
CA ARG A 163 -11.64 3.70 11.57
C ARG A 163 -12.57 4.56 10.69
N TYR A 164 -12.36 4.56 9.38
CA TYR A 164 -13.26 5.19 8.42
C TYR A 164 -14.47 4.34 8.02
N LYS A 165 -14.56 3.09 8.49
CA LYS A 165 -15.66 2.16 8.18
C LYS A 165 -15.91 1.96 6.69
N VAL A 166 -14.84 1.92 5.90
CA VAL A 166 -14.88 1.77 4.44
C VAL A 166 -14.42 0.38 3.97
N VAL A 167 -13.99 -0.50 4.87
CA VAL A 167 -13.46 -1.82 4.50
C VAL A 167 -14.46 -2.61 3.66
N GLN A 168 -15.75 -2.63 4.04
CA GLN A 168 -16.79 -3.33 3.27
C GLN A 168 -16.90 -2.84 1.82
N ASN A 169 -16.64 -1.55 1.58
CA ASN A 169 -16.76 -0.94 0.26
C ASN A 169 -15.55 -1.24 -0.62
N ILE A 170 -14.41 -1.53 -0.01
CA ILE A 170 -13.15 -1.81 -0.70
C ILE A 170 -12.99 -3.30 -0.97
N LEU A 171 -13.39 -4.16 -0.01
CA LEU A 171 -13.27 -5.61 -0.15
C LEU A 171 -14.39 -6.23 -1.01
N LYS A 172 -15.47 -5.48 -1.32
CA LYS A 172 -16.53 -5.95 -2.23
C LYS A 172 -16.03 -6.23 -3.64
N ASP A 173 -15.05 -5.44 -4.11
CA ASP A 173 -14.55 -5.49 -5.48
C ASP A 173 -13.24 -6.28 -5.51
N LYS A 174 -13.08 -7.13 -6.52
CA LYS A 174 -11.80 -7.82 -6.76
C LYS A 174 -10.70 -6.82 -7.09
N PRO A 175 -9.47 -6.99 -6.55
CA PRO A 175 -8.37 -6.10 -6.87
C PRO A 175 -8.04 -6.28 -8.35
N ARG A 176 -7.52 -5.24 -8.98
CA ARG A 176 -7.09 -5.31 -10.37
C ARG A 176 -5.60 -5.62 -10.45
N SER A 177 -5.20 -6.40 -11.44
CA SER A 177 -3.81 -6.78 -11.71
C SER A 177 -3.46 -6.64 -13.19
N TRP A 178 -2.17 -6.75 -13.50
CA TRP A 178 -1.78 -7.16 -14.85
C TRP A 178 -2.20 -8.59 -15.14
N ASN A 179 -2.31 -8.94 -16.41
CA ASN A 179 -2.49 -10.32 -16.83
C ASN A 179 -1.18 -11.10 -16.62
N ILE A 180 -1.02 -11.69 -15.44
CA ILE A 180 0.19 -12.42 -15.04
C ILE A 180 0.41 -13.70 -15.88
N ALA A 181 -0.58 -14.15 -16.66
CA ALA A 181 -0.44 -15.25 -17.60
C ALA A 181 0.13 -14.81 -18.96
N GLY A 182 0.27 -13.50 -19.21
CA GLY A 182 0.79 -12.96 -20.46
C GLY A 182 2.30 -13.19 -20.60
N THR A 183 2.70 -13.80 -21.71
CA THR A 183 4.11 -14.02 -22.09
C THR A 183 4.67 -12.88 -22.94
N THR A 184 3.80 -12.09 -23.57
CA THR A 184 4.15 -10.93 -24.40
C THR A 184 3.79 -9.62 -23.71
N ALA A 185 4.36 -8.50 -24.17
CA ALA A 185 3.99 -7.18 -23.67
C ALA A 185 2.49 -6.88 -23.90
N GLU A 186 1.99 -7.22 -25.09
CA GLU A 186 0.59 -6.99 -25.47
C GLU A 186 -0.38 -7.75 -24.55
N ASP A 187 -0.05 -8.99 -24.21
CA ASP A 187 -0.89 -9.79 -23.33
C ASP A 187 -0.76 -9.42 -21.87
N TYR A 188 0.45 -9.11 -21.40
CA TYR A 188 0.73 -8.78 -20.01
C TYR A 188 0.08 -7.45 -19.59
N TYR A 189 0.16 -6.41 -20.45
CA TYR A 189 -0.39 -5.08 -20.15
C TYR A 189 -1.92 -4.97 -20.33
N LYS A 190 -2.63 -6.09 -20.17
CA LYS A 190 -4.10 -6.12 -20.06
C LYS A 190 -4.48 -6.11 -18.58
N ILE A 191 -5.37 -5.20 -18.19
CA ILE A 191 -5.86 -5.17 -16.80
C ILE A 191 -6.88 -6.29 -16.63
N THR A 192 -6.67 -7.12 -15.61
CA THR A 192 -7.53 -8.25 -15.24
C THR A 192 -7.93 -8.14 -13.77
N GLU A 193 -8.83 -9.01 -13.32
CA GLU A 193 -9.02 -9.24 -11.89
C GLU A 193 -7.85 -10.05 -11.34
N ALA A 194 -7.34 -9.67 -10.18
CA ALA A 194 -6.30 -10.42 -9.50
C ALA A 194 -6.82 -11.82 -9.15
N TYR A 195 -5.94 -12.82 -9.27
CA TYR A 195 -6.25 -14.16 -8.84
C TYR A 195 -6.41 -14.20 -7.32
N GLU A 196 -7.54 -14.70 -6.85
CA GLU A 196 -7.85 -14.90 -5.44
C GLU A 196 -8.11 -16.39 -5.20
N THR A 197 -7.43 -16.99 -4.24
CA THR A 197 -7.67 -18.39 -3.85
C THR A 197 -9.00 -18.54 -3.11
N ASP A 198 -9.45 -17.48 -2.43
CA ASP A 198 -10.67 -17.45 -1.62
C ASP A 198 -11.42 -16.13 -1.78
N SER A 199 -12.73 -16.16 -1.56
CA SER A 199 -13.56 -14.96 -1.56
C SER A 199 -13.25 -14.08 -0.34
N ARG A 200 -12.86 -12.82 -0.57
CA ARG A 200 -12.71 -11.82 0.52
C ARG A 200 -14.08 -11.38 1.03
N THR A 201 -14.60 -12.06 2.06
CA THR A 201 -15.84 -11.64 2.73
C THR A 201 -15.57 -10.68 3.88
N PHE A 202 -16.31 -9.58 3.95
CA PHE A 202 -16.29 -8.67 5.10
C PHE A 202 -17.71 -8.44 5.63
N THR A 203 -17.99 -8.98 6.81
CA THR A 203 -19.27 -8.87 7.51
C THR A 203 -19.18 -7.78 8.57
N ALA A 204 -19.94 -6.71 8.42
CA ALA A 204 -20.07 -5.66 9.43
C ALA A 204 -21.22 -5.99 10.40
N PRO A 205 -21.09 -5.77 11.73
CA PRO A 205 -19.93 -5.16 12.41
C PRO A 205 -18.80 -6.13 12.73
N LYS A 206 -18.98 -7.45 12.56
CA LYS A 206 -18.03 -8.50 12.97
C LYS A 206 -16.58 -8.20 12.62
N ASN A 207 -16.24 -8.10 11.34
CA ASN A 207 -14.85 -8.01 10.89
C ASN A 207 -14.17 -6.64 11.13
N TYR A 208 -14.88 -5.67 11.73
CA TYR A 208 -14.26 -4.47 12.29
C TYR A 208 -13.49 -4.77 13.57
N TRP A 209 -13.86 -5.83 14.27
CA TRP A 209 -13.23 -6.29 15.50
C TRP A 209 -12.41 -7.54 15.26
N LEU A 210 -11.47 -7.82 16.17
CA LEU A 210 -10.80 -9.10 16.24
C LEU A 210 -11.52 -9.96 17.27
N ALA A 211 -11.66 -11.26 17.00
CA ALA A 211 -12.26 -12.17 17.97
C ALA A 211 -11.41 -12.21 19.25
N ILE A 212 -12.07 -12.14 20.41
CA ILE A 212 -11.42 -12.50 21.67
C ILE A 212 -11.28 -14.04 21.65
N PRO A 213 -10.08 -14.61 21.89
CA PRO A 213 -9.90 -16.05 21.90
C PRO A 213 -10.84 -16.72 22.91
N GLN A 214 -11.48 -17.84 22.52
CA GLN A 214 -12.49 -18.52 23.34
C GLN A 214 -11.96 -18.92 24.72
N GLU A 215 -10.69 -19.33 24.79
CA GLU A 215 -10.01 -19.64 26.07
C GLU A 215 -10.03 -18.47 27.06
N GLN A 216 -9.90 -17.23 26.59
CA GLN A 216 -9.90 -16.04 27.45
C GLN A 216 -11.29 -15.79 28.04
N LEU A 217 -12.34 -16.03 27.25
CA LEU A 217 -13.73 -15.97 27.72
C LEU A 217 -14.03 -17.06 28.76
N THR A 218 -13.48 -18.26 28.58
CA THR A 218 -13.63 -19.35 29.55
C THR A 218 -12.90 -19.06 30.87
N ILE A 219 -11.71 -18.44 30.81
CA ILE A 219 -10.93 -18.07 32.00
C ILE A 219 -11.60 -16.94 32.78
N ASN A 220 -12.10 -15.91 32.10
CA ASN A 220 -12.70 -14.75 32.72
C ASN A 220 -14.15 -14.56 32.28
N GLY A 221 -15.08 -15.05 33.10
CA GLY A 221 -16.53 -14.96 32.84
C GLY A 221 -17.10 -13.54 32.79
N ASN A 222 -16.31 -12.50 33.11
CA ASN A 222 -16.70 -11.11 32.92
C ASN A 222 -16.36 -10.55 31.53
N LEU A 223 -15.58 -11.28 30.72
CA LEU A 223 -15.30 -10.87 29.34
C LEU A 223 -16.50 -11.14 28.45
N VAL A 224 -16.87 -10.14 27.67
CA VAL A 224 -17.92 -10.23 26.64
C VAL A 224 -17.25 -10.22 25.28
N GLN A 225 -17.71 -11.10 24.38
CA GLN A 225 -17.19 -11.20 23.02
C GLN A 225 -17.48 -9.92 22.21
N ASN A 226 -16.61 -9.61 21.25
CA ASN A 226 -16.82 -8.55 20.29
C ASN A 226 -18.06 -8.82 19.40
N PRO A 227 -18.79 -7.78 18.94
CA PRO A 227 -20.03 -7.96 18.19
C PRO A 227 -19.89 -8.88 16.97
N GLY A 228 -20.72 -9.92 16.90
CA GLY A 228 -20.81 -10.85 15.75
C GLY A 228 -19.86 -12.05 15.79
N TYR A 229 -19.03 -12.19 16.82
CA TYR A 229 -18.21 -13.37 17.09
C TYR A 229 -18.86 -14.30 18.12
#